data_AF-A0A9P0GF33-F1
#
_entry.id   AF-A0A9P0GF33-F1
#
_cell.length_a   1.000
_cell.length_b   1.000
_cell.length_c   1.000
_cell.angle_alpha   90.00
_cell.angle_beta   90.00
_cell.angle_gamma   90.00
#
_symmetry.space_group_name_H-M   'P 1'
#
loop_
_entity.id
_entity.type
_entity.pdbx_description
1 polymer ?
#
loop_
_entity_poly.entity_id
_entity_poly.type
_entity_poly.pdbx_seq_one_letter_code
_entity_poly.pdbx_strand_id
1 'polypeptide(L)'
;MWEKVTKEFNCMSPDNNKRSTEVLRRFYENKKKDLRKKTANKKIHIKGTGGGPPDNIKDDPTDNLLLSIMNEKTVYGLECSWGGDVDSESENDEPDLHNKNVEI
;
A
#
# COMPACT_ATOMS: atom_id res chain seq x y z
N MET A 1 15.40 -18.77 -6.82
CA MET A 1 15.18 -17.38 -6.36
C MET A 1 14.99 -17.31 -4.85
N TRP A 2 14.03 -18.03 -4.26
CA TRP A 2 13.80 -18.06 -2.80
C TRP A 2 14.97 -18.60 -1.96
N GLU A 3 15.74 -19.54 -2.48
CA GLU A 3 16.91 -20.09 -1.77
C GLU A 3 17.97 -19.03 -1.42
N LYS A 4 18.14 -18.01 -2.28
CA LYS A 4 19.05 -16.89 -2.02
C LYS A 4 18.58 -16.08 -0.80
N VAL A 5 17.28 -15.74 -0.77
CA VAL A 5 16.64 -15.05 0.34
C VAL A 5 16.77 -15.85 1.63
N THR A 6 16.53 -17.17 1.58
CA THR A 6 16.70 -18.06 2.73
C THR A 6 18.14 -18.06 3.24
N LYS A 7 19.12 -18.11 2.33
CA LYS A 7 20.54 -18.08 2.68
C LYS A 7 20.88 -16.76 3.38
N GLU A 8 20.53 -15.62 2.79
CA GLU A 8 20.79 -14.30 3.36
C GLU A 8 20.11 -14.14 4.73
N PHE A 9 18.83 -14.51 4.83
CA PHE A 9 18.08 -14.46 6.09
C PHE A 9 18.74 -15.32 7.17
N ASN A 10 19.13 -16.56 6.84
CA ASN A 10 19.75 -17.47 7.80
C ASN A 10 21.18 -17.08 8.15
N CYS A 11 21.91 -16.36 7.28
CA CYS A 11 23.22 -15.79 7.59
C CYS A 11 23.11 -14.60 8.56
N MET A 12 22.03 -13.82 8.47
CA MET A 12 21.78 -12.67 9.35
C MET A 12 21.14 -13.08 10.69
N SER A 13 20.54 -14.26 10.76
CA SER A 13 19.80 -14.74 11.94
C SER A 13 20.72 -15.46 12.94
N PRO A 14 20.48 -15.33 14.26
CA PRO A 14 21.15 -16.13 15.27
C PRO A 14 20.94 -17.63 15.05
N ASP A 15 21.88 -18.47 15.49
CA ASP A 15 21.94 -19.89 15.14
C ASP A 15 20.66 -20.69 15.42
N ASN A 16 19.87 -20.31 16.43
CA ASN A 16 18.63 -20.97 16.81
C ASN A 16 17.37 -20.49 16.06
N ASN A 17 17.49 -19.54 15.13
CA ASN A 17 16.35 -18.91 14.44
C ASN A 17 16.36 -19.13 12.92
N LYS A 18 17.09 -20.13 12.42
CA LYS A 18 17.12 -20.46 11.00
C LYS A 18 15.75 -20.93 10.53
N ARG A 19 15.35 -20.47 9.35
CA ARG A 19 14.05 -20.80 8.74
C ARG A 19 14.25 -21.53 7.42
N SER A 20 13.31 -22.41 7.11
CA SER A 20 13.27 -23.07 5.80
C SER A 20 12.70 -22.14 4.74
N THR A 21 13.07 -22.39 3.49
CA THR A 21 12.59 -21.64 2.32
C THR A 21 11.06 -21.62 2.24
N GLU A 22 10.42 -22.73 2.55
CA GLU A 22 8.96 -22.86 2.53
C GLU A 22 8.30 -21.92 3.55
N VAL A 23 8.88 -21.84 4.76
CA VAL A 23 8.35 -20.97 5.82
C VAL A 23 8.47 -19.50 5.45
N LEU A 24 9.62 -19.08 4.90
CA LEU A 24 9.83 -17.69 4.47
C LEU A 24 8.91 -17.31 3.31
N ARG A 25 8.76 -18.20 2.34
CA ARG A 25 7.82 -18.00 1.22
C ARG A 25 6.39 -17.86 1.72
N ARG A 26 5.95 -18.80 2.57
CA ARG A 26 4.59 -18.77 3.15
C ARG A 26 4.35 -17.51 3.98
N PHE A 27 5.34 -17.08 4.75
CA PHE A 27 5.28 -15.85 5.52
C PHE A 27 5.05 -14.62 4.62
N TYR A 28 5.80 -14.51 3.52
CA TYR A 28 5.62 -13.43 2.56
C TYR A 28 4.22 -13.44 1.91
N GLU A 29 3.73 -14.60 1.48
CA GLU A 29 2.38 -14.72 0.90
C GLU A 29 1.28 -14.32 1.89
N ASN A 30 1.41 -14.75 3.15
CA ASN A 30 0.49 -14.36 4.21
C ASN A 30 0.54 -12.84 4.43
N LYS A 31 1.72 -12.24 4.48
CA LYS A 31 1.87 -10.80 4.65
C LYS A 31 1.23 -10.00 3.52
N LYS A 32 1.36 -10.44 2.27
CA LYS A 32 0.64 -9.83 1.14
C LYS A 32 -0.88 -9.91 1.30
N LYS A 33 -1.39 -11.05 1.78
CA LYS A 33 -2.83 -11.25 2.02
C LYS A 33 -3.33 -10.33 3.13
N ASP A 34 -2.59 -10.24 4.22
CA ASP A 34 -2.92 -9.38 5.36
C ASP A 34 -2.88 -7.91 4.95
N LEU A 35 -1.91 -7.49 4.15
CA LEU A 35 -1.81 -6.11 3.64
C LEU A 35 -3.03 -5.72 2.79
N ARG A 36 -3.47 -6.60 1.88
CA ARG A 36 -4.69 -6.37 1.10
C ARG A 36 -5.91 -6.21 2.00
N LYS A 37 -6.03 -7.06 3.03
CA LYS A 37 -7.13 -6.98 4.00
C LYS A 37 -7.07 -5.67 4.79
N LYS A 38 -5.90 -5.27 5.29
CA LYS A 38 -5.70 -3.99 5.99
C LYS A 38 -6.08 -2.80 5.11
N THR A 39 -5.62 -2.80 3.86
CA THR A 39 -5.89 -1.71 2.91
C THR A 39 -7.38 -1.61 2.58
N ALA A 40 -8.04 -2.73 2.33
CA ALA A 40 -9.48 -2.78 2.11
C ALA A 40 -10.26 -2.28 3.34
N ASN A 41 -9.88 -2.71 4.54
CA ASN A 41 -10.49 -2.24 5.78
C ASN A 41 -10.28 -0.72 5.95
N LYS A 42 -9.05 -0.21 5.74
CA LYS A 42 -8.76 1.23 5.81
C LYS A 42 -9.67 2.03 4.87
N LYS A 43 -9.84 1.56 3.63
CA LYS A 43 -10.76 2.18 2.65
C LYS A 43 -12.22 2.17 3.12
N ILE A 44 -12.69 1.06 3.70
CA ILE A 44 -14.04 0.96 4.27
C ILE A 44 -14.24 1.94 5.42
N HIS A 45 -13.25 2.06 6.33
CA HIS A 45 -13.35 3.00 7.45
C HIS A 45 -13.37 4.46 6.98
N ILE A 46 -12.60 4.81 5.95
CA ILE A 46 -12.64 6.16 5.35
C ILE A 46 -14.01 6.46 4.74
N LYS A 47 -14.60 5.50 4.02
CA LYS A 47 -15.89 5.67 3.33
C LYS A 47 -17.11 5.34 4.18
N GLY A 48 -16.90 4.89 5.42
CA GLY A 48 -17.96 4.46 6.32
C GLY A 48 -18.64 5.65 7.00
N THR A 49 -19.96 5.72 6.90
CA THR A 49 -20.78 6.73 7.60
C THR A 49 -21.33 6.24 8.95
N GLY A 50 -20.87 5.07 9.42
CA GLY A 50 -21.26 4.54 10.72
C GLY A 50 -20.73 5.48 11.81
N GLY A 51 -21.62 6.13 12.57
CA GLY A 51 -21.32 7.20 13.53
C GLY A 51 -20.47 6.81 14.76
N GLY A 52 -19.58 5.84 14.63
CA GLY A 52 -18.53 5.53 15.61
C GLY A 52 -17.25 6.34 15.35
N PRO A 53 -16.34 6.40 16.33
CA PRO A 53 -15.06 7.07 16.17
C PRO A 53 -14.21 6.44 15.05
N PRO A 54 -13.43 7.23 14.30
CA PRO A 54 -12.53 6.71 13.28
C PRO A 54 -11.43 5.85 13.91
N ASP A 55 -11.16 4.69 13.29
CA ASP A 55 -10.05 3.83 13.71
C ASP A 55 -8.70 4.48 13.35
N ASN A 56 -7.86 4.71 14.37
CA ASN A 56 -6.49 5.18 14.18
C ASN A 56 -5.59 4.03 13.69
N ILE A 57 -5.71 3.72 12.40
CA ILE A 57 -4.84 2.74 11.74
C ILE A 57 -3.44 3.36 11.59
N LYS A 58 -2.47 2.86 12.35
CA LYS A 58 -1.06 3.27 12.21
C LYS A 58 -0.46 2.68 10.95
N ASP A 59 0.22 3.50 10.17
CA ASP A 59 0.97 3.06 9.00
C ASP A 59 2.32 2.44 9.45
N ASP A 60 2.54 1.17 9.11
CA ASP A 60 3.79 0.45 9.36
C ASP A 60 4.75 0.67 8.18
N PRO A 61 6.00 1.12 8.40
CA PRO A 61 6.97 1.29 7.31
C PRO A 61 7.20 0.01 6.50
N THR A 62 7.05 -1.17 7.13
CA THR A 62 7.17 -2.46 6.45
C THR A 62 6.02 -2.69 5.48
N ASP A 63 4.80 -2.29 5.86
CA ASP A 63 3.61 -2.42 5.04
C ASP A 63 3.72 -1.48 3.83
N ASN A 64 4.26 -0.26 3.99
CA ASN A 64 4.52 0.69 2.90
C ASN A 64 5.54 0.15 1.88
N LEU A 65 6.64 -0.44 2.36
CA LEU A 65 7.62 -1.09 1.48
C LEU A 65 6.96 -2.23 0.70
N LEU A 66 6.18 -3.08 1.37
CA LEU A 66 5.50 -4.19 0.72
C LEU A 66 4.48 -3.71 -0.32
N LEU A 67 3.77 -2.62 -0.02
CA LEU A 67 2.83 -1.98 -0.93
C LEU A 67 3.52 -1.50 -2.21
N SER A 68 4.71 -0.88 -2.09
CA SER A 68 5.50 -0.39 -3.23
C SER A 68 5.99 -1.49 -4.18
N ILE A 69 6.13 -2.72 -3.68
CA ILE A 69 6.58 -3.88 -4.47
C ILE A 69 5.39 -4.63 -5.07
N MET A 70 4.21 -4.51 -4.47
CA MET A 70 3.00 -5.20 -4.90
C MET A 70 2.32 -4.49 -6.08
N ASN A 71 1.57 -5.26 -6.87
CA ASN A 71 0.77 -4.71 -7.96
C ASN A 71 -0.43 -3.93 -7.39
N GLU A 72 -0.48 -2.63 -7.63
CA GLU A 72 -1.54 -1.71 -7.19
C GLU A 72 -2.94 -2.21 -7.56
N LYS A 73 -3.13 -2.77 -8.76
CA LYS A 73 -4.44 -3.28 -9.22
C LYS A 73 -4.99 -4.40 -8.33
N THR A 74 -4.09 -5.18 -7.70
CA THR A 74 -4.48 -6.26 -6.79
C THR A 74 -4.75 -5.78 -5.37
N VAL A 75 -4.32 -4.56 -5.04
CA VAL A 75 -4.46 -3.95 -3.72
C VAL A 75 -5.67 -3.01 -3.68
N TYR A 76 -5.78 -2.12 -4.66
CA TYR A 76 -6.81 -1.07 -4.73
C TYR A 76 -7.99 -1.42 -5.64
N GLY A 77 -7.84 -2.44 -6.47
CA GLY A 77 -8.82 -2.83 -7.48
C GLY A 77 -8.64 -2.07 -8.78
N LEU A 78 -9.67 -2.15 -9.63
CA LEU A 78 -9.76 -1.36 -10.86
C LEU A 78 -10.61 -0.12 -10.58
N GLU A 79 -10.15 1.02 -11.07
CA GLU A 79 -10.93 2.24 -11.04
C GLU A 79 -12.10 2.13 -12.03
N CYS A 80 -13.30 2.49 -11.58
CA CYS A 80 -14.48 2.55 -12.43
C CYS A 80 -14.75 4.02 -12.73
N SER A 81 -14.61 4.42 -13.99
CA SER A 81 -14.86 5.80 -14.45
C SER A 81 -16.30 6.28 -14.23
N TRP A 82 -17.23 5.36 -13.96
CA TRP A 82 -18.64 5.64 -13.69
C TRP A 82 -19.02 5.42 -12.22
N GLY A 83 -18.04 5.08 -11.36
CA GLY A 83 -18.27 4.93 -9.93
C GLY A 83 -18.36 6.29 -9.26
N GLY A 84 -19.32 6.49 -8.35
CA GLY A 84 -19.41 7.70 -7.51
C GLY A 84 -18.30 7.82 -6.44
N ASP A 85 -17.25 7.04 -6.61
CA ASP A 85 -16.15 6.75 -5.68
C ASP A 85 -14.80 7.23 -6.22
N VAL A 86 -14.78 7.91 -7.38
CA VAL A 86 -13.59 8.53 -7.99
C VAL A 86 -13.13 9.64 -7.06
N ASP A 87 -12.09 9.35 -6.30
CA ASP A 87 -11.44 10.34 -5.44
C ASP A 87 -10.85 11.41 -6.36
N SER A 88 -11.47 12.59 -6.34
CA SER A 88 -11.10 13.73 -7.18
C SER A 88 -9.82 14.37 -6.65
N GLU A 89 -8.74 13.61 -6.54
CA GLU A 89 -7.43 14.11 -6.11
C GLU A 89 -6.41 13.92 -7.22
N SER A 90 -6.56 14.74 -8.25
CA SER A 90 -5.44 15.16 -9.10
C SER A 90 -5.58 16.64 -9.44
N GLU A 91 -5.62 17.48 -8.40
CA GLU A 91 -5.15 18.86 -8.54
C GLU A 91 -3.63 18.79 -8.72
N ASN A 92 -3.19 18.48 -9.94
CA ASN A 92 -1.95 19.05 -10.42
C ASN A 92 -2.27 20.53 -10.62
N ASP A 93 -1.79 21.38 -9.71
CA ASP A 93 -1.73 22.82 -9.92
C ASP A 93 -0.97 23.10 -11.23
N GLU A 94 -1.70 23.23 -12.33
CA GLU A 94 -1.21 23.87 -13.55
C GLU A 94 -0.82 25.31 -13.18
N PRO A 95 0.43 25.75 -13.40
CA PRO A 95 0.79 27.14 -13.15
C PRO A 95 0.00 28.02 -14.14
N ASP A 96 -0.84 28.90 -13.58
CA ASP A 96 -1.65 29.89 -14.29
C ASP A 96 -0.76 30.77 -15.20
N LEU A 97 -0.70 30.39 -16.48
CA LEU A 97 -0.07 31.13 -17.57
C LEU A 97 -1.03 32.21 -18.09
N HIS A 98 -1.53 33.07 -17.20
CA HIS A 98 -2.33 34.23 -17.59
C HIS A 98 -1.96 35.51 -16.87
N ASN A 99 -0.66 35.79 -16.72
CA ASN A 99 -0.21 37.18 -16.64
C ASN A 99 -0.10 37.76 -18.05
N LYS A 100 -1.25 38.13 -18.63
CA LYS A 100 -1.29 38.96 -19.83
C LYS A 100 -0.81 40.35 -19.45
N ASN A 101 0.25 40.78 -20.14
CA ASN A 101 0.67 42.17 -20.29
C ASN A 101 -0.54 43.12 -20.27
N VAL A 102 -0.56 44.03 -19.31
CA VAL A 102 -1.27 45.29 -19.45
C VAL A 102 -0.20 46.37 -19.41
N GLU A 103 0.10 46.89 -20.60
CA GLU A 103 0.83 48.14 -20.82
C GLU A 103 0.11 49.30 -20.12
N ILE A 104 0.87 50.16 -19.43
CA ILE A 104 0.91 51.61 -19.67
C ILE A 104 2.36 52.06 -19.52
#